data_AF-A0A2K4FSR4-F1
#
_entry.id   AF-A0A2K4FSR4-F1
#
_cell.length_a   1.000
_cell.length_b   1.000
_cell.length_c   1.000
_cell.angle_alpha   90.00
_cell.angle_beta   90.00
_cell.angle_gamma   90.00
#
_symmetry.space_group_name_H-M   'P 1'
#
loop_
_entity.id
_entity.type
_entity.pdbx_description
1 polymer ?
#
loop_
_entity_poly.entity_id
_entity_poly.type
_entity_poly.pdbx_seq_one_letter_code
_entity_poly.pdbx_strand_id
1 'polypeptide(L)'
;KTYEAVARLGVKTLTGDAEGEVIAERPVQVSPEDLARVQAQFTGPIRQVPPMHSALKKDGKALYEYAREGIEVERAPRDVVIH
;
A
#
# COMPACT_ATOMS: atom_id res chain seq x y z
N LYS A 1 -10.02 4.23 13.39
CA LYS A 1 -9.66 2.80 13.51
C LYS A 1 -8.20 2.74 13.92
N THR A 2 -7.80 1.73 14.68
CA THR A 2 -6.40 1.56 15.13
C THR A 2 -5.94 0.20 14.66
N TYR A 3 -4.70 0.13 14.19
CA TYR A 3 -4.10 -1.05 13.61
C TYR A 3 -2.69 -1.24 14.17
N GLU A 4 -2.29 -2.48 14.31
CA GLU A 4 -0.91 -2.87 14.56
C GLU A 4 -0.45 -3.71 13.37
N ALA A 5 0.72 -3.40 12.84
CA ALA A 5 1.27 -4.07 11.66
C ALA A 5 2.79 -4.15 11.74
N VAL A 6 3.35 -5.22 11.19
CA VAL A 6 4.79 -5.41 11.04
C VAL A 6 5.10 -5.43 9.54
N ALA A 7 6.00 -4.54 9.11
CA ALA A 7 6.44 -4.47 7.73
C ALA A 7 7.88 -4.99 7.60
N ARG A 8 8.16 -5.74 6.53
CA ARG A 8 9.52 -6.16 6.16
C ARG A 8 10.09 -5.22 5.10
N LEU A 9 11.07 -4.41 5.47
CA LEU A 9 11.76 -3.56 4.51
C LEU A 9 12.60 -4.40 3.55
N GLY A 10 12.73 -3.91 2.32
CA GLY A 10 13.55 -4.55 1.28
C GLY A 10 12.83 -5.57 0.43
N VAL A 11 11.60 -5.95 0.77
CA VAL A 11 10.77 -6.89 0.00
C VAL A 11 9.52 -6.19 -0.49
N LYS A 12 9.19 -6.35 -1.77
CA LYS A 12 7.92 -5.90 -2.34
C LYS A 12 7.17 -7.12 -2.86
N THR A 13 5.92 -7.26 -2.46
CA THR A 13 5.01 -8.30 -2.96
C THR A 13 3.96 -7.71 -3.89
N LEU A 14 3.35 -8.57 -4.71
CA LEU A 14 2.30 -8.18 -5.65
C LEU A 14 1.06 -7.59 -4.95
N THR A 15 0.68 -8.16 -3.81
CA THR A 15 -0.53 -7.78 -3.05
C THR A 15 -0.30 -6.67 -2.03
N GLY A 16 0.97 -6.39 -1.68
CA GLY A 16 1.33 -5.41 -0.66
C GLY A 16 1.33 -5.95 0.77
N ASP A 17 1.16 -7.27 0.95
CA ASP A 17 1.24 -7.99 2.23
C ASP A 17 2.12 -9.24 2.11
N ALA A 18 2.17 -10.05 3.18
CA ALA A 18 3.01 -11.25 3.24
C ALA A 18 2.46 -12.44 2.43
N GLU A 19 1.22 -12.40 1.94
CA GLU A 19 0.60 -13.50 1.20
C GLU A 19 0.91 -13.45 -0.30
N GLY A 20 1.27 -12.27 -0.81
CA GLY A 20 1.58 -12.07 -2.23
C GLY A 20 2.94 -12.62 -2.65
N GLU A 21 3.05 -12.96 -3.93
CA GLU A 21 4.32 -13.30 -4.57
C GLU A 21 5.31 -12.12 -4.47
N VAL A 22 6.58 -12.43 -4.18
CA VAL A 22 7.66 -11.45 -4.15
C VAL A 22 8.00 -11.02 -5.57
N ILE A 23 7.89 -9.72 -5.85
CA ILE A 23 8.16 -9.13 -7.16
C ILE A 23 9.45 -8.29 -7.19
N ALA A 24 10.00 -7.95 -6.02
CA ALA A 24 11.30 -7.30 -5.91
C ALA A 24 11.91 -7.49 -4.52
N GLU A 25 13.23 -7.67 -4.50
CA GLU A 25 14.04 -7.66 -3.28
C GLU A 25 15.24 -6.74 -3.44
N ARG A 26 15.65 -6.08 -2.35
CA ARG A 26 16.87 -5.26 -2.33
C ARG A 26 17.48 -5.16 -0.93
N PRO A 27 18.80 -4.95 -0.83
CA PRO A 27 19.43 -4.57 0.43
C PRO A 27 18.79 -3.31 1.03
N VAL A 28 18.71 -3.27 2.35
CA VAL A 28 18.17 -2.14 3.10
C VAL A 28 19.28 -1.50 3.92
N GLN A 29 19.47 -0.20 3.73
CA GLN A 29 20.31 0.64 4.56
C GLN A 29 19.46 1.83 4.97
N VAL A 30 18.90 1.78 6.17
CA VAL A 30 18.05 2.83 6.73
C VAL A 30 18.44 3.07 8.18
N SER A 31 18.41 4.32 8.61
CA SER A 31 18.59 4.66 10.01
C SER A 31 17.25 4.89 10.71
N PRO A 32 17.21 4.91 12.06
CA PRO A 32 16.02 5.33 12.80
C PRO A 32 15.54 6.75 12.43
N GLU A 33 16.46 7.66 12.12
CA GLU A 33 16.15 9.03 11.72
C GLU A 33 15.47 9.08 10.34
N ASP A 34 15.85 8.19 9.41
CA ASP A 34 15.15 8.04 8.14
C ASP A 34 13.69 7.64 8.34
N LEU A 35 13.45 6.68 9.24
CA LEU A 35 12.10 6.22 9.57
C LEU A 35 11.27 7.33 10.20
N ALA A 36 11.82 8.06 11.16
CA ALA A 36 11.13 9.19 11.80
C ALA A 36 10.74 10.28 10.78
N ARG A 37 11.65 10.60 9.85
CA ARG A 37 11.39 11.57 8.77
C ARG A 37 10.29 11.11 7.81
N VAL A 38 10.25 9.82 7.46
CA VAL A 38 9.18 9.28 6.61
C VAL A 38 7.86 9.24 7.38
N GLN A 39 7.87 8.79 8.64
CA GLN A 39 6.68 8.73 9.48
C GLN A 39 5.95 10.07 9.54
N ALA A 40 6.69 11.18 9.72
CA ALA A 40 6.11 12.52 9.76
C ALA A 40 5.35 12.91 8.48
N GLN A 41 5.71 12.34 7.32
CA GLN A 41 5.02 12.59 6.04
C GLN A 41 3.70 11.81 5.91
N PHE A 42 3.52 10.77 6.73
CA PHE A 42 2.33 9.91 6.72
C PHE A 42 1.41 10.13 7.93
N THR A 43 1.69 11.12 8.78
CA THR A 43 0.82 11.53 9.90
C THR A 43 -0.03 12.73 9.50
N GLY A 44 -1.31 12.74 9.86
CA GLY A 44 -2.26 13.79 9.50
C GLY A 44 -2.94 13.55 8.13
N PRO A 45 -3.43 14.62 7.47
CA PRO A 45 -4.14 14.53 6.20
C PRO A 45 -3.19 14.20 5.04
N ILE A 46 -3.46 13.12 4.33
CA ILE A 46 -2.70 12.67 3.15
C ILE A 46 -3.64 12.21 2.03
N ARG A 47 -3.10 12.09 0.81
CA ARG A 47 -3.80 11.48 -0.33
C ARG A 47 -3.20 10.13 -0.65
N GLN A 48 -4.00 9.07 -0.61
CA GLN A 48 -3.55 7.71 -0.87
C GLN A 48 -4.25 7.13 -2.10
N VAL A 49 -3.48 6.54 -3.01
CA VAL A 49 -4.03 5.72 -4.10
C VAL A 49 -4.33 4.32 -3.54
N PRO A 50 -5.59 3.86 -3.59
CA PRO A 50 -5.90 2.52 -3.11
C PRO A 50 -5.17 1.42 -3.89
N PRO A 51 -4.80 0.30 -3.26
CA PRO A 51 -4.20 -0.83 -3.97
C PRO A 51 -5.21 -1.52 -4.91
N MET A 52 -4.71 -2.20 -5.93
CA MET A 52 -5.52 -3.03 -6.84
C MET A 52 -6.20 -4.16 -6.09
N HIS A 53 -5.50 -4.80 -5.14
CA HIS A 53 -6.09 -5.80 -4.27
C HIS A 53 -6.90 -5.14 -3.14
N SER A 54 -8.08 -4.60 -3.47
CA SER A 54 -9.00 -4.03 -2.49
C SER A 54 -10.47 -4.27 -2.84
N ALA A 55 -11.34 -4.21 -1.84
CA ALA A 55 -12.78 -4.35 -1.99
C ALA A 55 -13.48 -3.08 -2.51
N LEU A 56 -12.72 -2.03 -2.82
CA LEU A 56 -13.29 -0.81 -3.42
C LEU A 56 -13.84 -1.14 -4.81
N LYS A 57 -14.94 -0.49 -5.19
CA LYS A 57 -15.56 -0.70 -6.49
C LYS A 57 -15.18 0.37 -7.49
N LYS A 58 -14.93 -0.05 -8.72
CA LYS A 58 -14.77 0.79 -9.91
C LYS A 58 -15.72 0.23 -10.97
N ASP A 59 -16.57 1.09 -11.53
CA ASP A 59 -17.54 0.75 -12.58
C ASP A 59 -18.41 -0.49 -12.25
N GLY A 60 -18.81 -0.61 -10.98
CA GLY A 60 -19.68 -1.69 -10.47
C GLY A 60 -18.96 -2.95 -9.98
N LYS A 61 -17.66 -3.11 -10.28
CA LYS A 61 -16.85 -4.30 -9.97
C LYS A 61 -15.77 -4.00 -8.92
N ALA A 62 -15.43 -4.94 -8.03
CA ALA A 62 -14.38 -4.71 -7.04
C ALA A 62 -12.98 -4.73 -7.65
N LEU A 63 -12.06 -3.91 -7.12
CA LEU A 63 -10.69 -3.77 -7.66
C LEU A 63 -9.92 -5.09 -7.64
N TYR A 64 -10.10 -5.93 -6.62
CA TYR A 64 -9.44 -7.24 -6.58
C TYR A 64 -9.90 -8.18 -7.71
N GLU A 65 -11.11 -7.99 -8.25
CA GLU A 65 -11.60 -8.82 -9.37
C GLU A 65 -10.85 -8.46 -10.65
N TYR A 66 -10.62 -7.16 -10.91
CA TYR A 66 -9.75 -6.71 -12.01
C TYR A 66 -8.31 -7.22 -11.82
N ALA A 67 -7.78 -7.15 -10.59
CA ALA A 67 -6.43 -7.61 -10.28
C ALA A 67 -6.23 -9.10 -10.60
N ARG A 68 -7.22 -9.95 -10.27
CA ARG A 68 -7.19 -11.39 -10.58
C ARG A 68 -7.25 -11.70 -12.08
N GLU A 69 -7.86 -10.82 -12.86
CA GLU A 69 -7.90 -10.91 -14.32
C GLU A 69 -6.63 -10.33 -14.97
N GLY A 70 -5.67 -9.83 -14.18
CA GLY A 70 -4.46 -9.16 -14.69
C GLY A 70 -4.74 -7.80 -15.31
N ILE A 71 -5.92 -7.22 -15.05
CA ILE A 71 -6.33 -5.91 -15.58
C ILE A 71 -5.97 -4.83 -14.55
N GLU A 72 -5.08 -3.93 -14.94
CA GLU A 72 -4.81 -2.73 -14.15
C GLU A 72 -5.83 -1.63 -14.49
N VAL A 73 -6.38 -1.00 -13.45
CA VAL A 73 -7.30 0.14 -13.61
C VAL A 73 -6.75 1.37 -12.91
N GLU A 74 -6.99 2.53 -13.52
CA GLU A 74 -6.63 3.81 -12.92
C GLU A 74 -7.46 4.08 -11.66
N ARG A 75 -6.79 4.51 -10.60
CA ARG A 75 -7.37 4.73 -9.27
C ARG A 75 -7.04 6.14 -8.81
N ALA A 76 -8.07 6.96 -8.64
CA ALA A 76 -7.90 8.31 -8.12
C ALA A 76 -7.41 8.28 -6.66
N PRO A 77 -6.47 9.16 -6.26
CA PRO A 77 -6.09 9.34 -4.87
C PRO A 77 -7.28 9.80 -4.02
N ARG A 78 -7.42 9.22 -2.84
CA ARG A 78 -8.46 9.56 -1.86
C ARG A 78 -7.85 10.24 -0.64
N ASP A 79 -8.58 11.18 -0.08
CA ASP A 79 -8.17 11.85 1.14
C ASP A 79 -8.37 10.91 2.35
N VAL A 80 -7.34 10.79 3.17
CA VAL A 80 -7.35 10.04 4.43
C VAL A 80 -6.64 10.84 5.51
N VAL A 81 -7.01 10.63 6.76
CA VAL A 81 -6.34 11.24 7.92
C VAL A 81 -5.79 10.13 8.81
N ILE A 82 -4.48 10.17 9.04
CA ILE A 82 -3.80 9.28 10.00
C ILE A 82 -3.70 10.03 11.33
N HIS A 83 -4.39 9.51 12.34
CA HIS A 83 -4.44 10.06 13.70
C HIS A 83 -3.37 9.46 14.60
#